data_AF-A0A061LX38-F1
#
_entry.id   AF-A0A061LX38-F1
#
_cell.length_a   1.000
_cell.length_b   1.000
_cell.length_c   1.000
_cell.angle_alpha   90.00
_cell.angle_beta   90.00
_cell.angle_gamma   90.00
#
_symmetry.space_group_name_H-M   'P 1'
#
loop_
_entity.id
_entity.type
_entity.pdbx_description
1 polymer ?
#
loop_
_entity_poly.entity_id
_entity_poly.type
_entity_poly.pdbx_seq_one_letter_code
_entity_poly.pdbx_strand_id
1 'polypeptide(L)'
;MEGMVEVERAVDSIRVADRLRQDLGDLTELCDSISELGLLQPVTITPDGDLICGWRRLEACRRLGKRRIRVWVRSGLSTELQRALAQQHENAVRKSYSPIEAARIYEELKKLYQEEAQRNMAVTRFGASPGLPTVGTPVGNAGKRAALAVTGSRSDLTLERVLEVQRLSEDPAIPETLRNIAREQLEVIESERTVTGPYAQVKAAEAEHLLEAVIAEPELPTSLREETARALSRLAAAENNHERIARARDALRHAKAARSRPAKPPKDVTLRAAPAEPRRYSPRALAMMLHETDYWWLHYDPSEVGAAFTDEQWQLFEEWIAQTTAFYETVREARVR
;
A
#
# COMPACT_ATOMS: atom_id res chain seq x y z
N MET A 1 -15.36 24.22 -16.59
CA MET A 1 -16.11 23.87 -17.82
C MET A 1 -15.68 24.83 -18.93
N GLU A 2 -14.39 24.82 -19.30
CA GLU A 2 -13.87 25.65 -20.40
C GLU A 2 -13.35 24.72 -21.50
N GLY A 3 -13.67 25.02 -22.76
CA GLY A 3 -13.04 24.41 -23.94
C GLY A 3 -13.80 23.29 -24.69
N MET A 4 -15.12 23.11 -24.50
CA MET A 4 -15.92 22.17 -25.30
C MET A 4 -16.80 22.93 -26.31
N VAL A 5 -16.67 22.61 -27.59
CA VAL A 5 -17.51 23.16 -28.66
C VAL A 5 -18.22 22.00 -29.36
N GLU A 6 -19.56 22.06 -29.45
CA GLU A 6 -20.32 21.09 -30.24
C GLU A 6 -20.24 21.47 -31.72
N VAL A 7 -19.89 20.49 -32.56
CA VAL A 7 -19.75 20.68 -34.00
C VAL A 7 -20.19 19.41 -34.72
N GLU A 8 -20.58 19.52 -35.98
CA GLU A 8 -20.73 18.34 -36.82
C GLU A 8 -19.44 17.99 -37.53
N ARG A 9 -19.12 16.69 -37.57
CA ARG A 9 -17.99 16.14 -38.31
C ARG A 9 -18.41 14.98 -39.20
N ALA A 10 -17.68 14.81 -40.29
CA ALA A 10 -17.83 13.65 -41.14
C ALA A 10 -17.32 12.40 -40.39
N VAL A 11 -18.07 11.31 -40.46
CA VAL A 11 -17.71 10.06 -39.78
C VAL A 11 -16.36 9.53 -40.25
N ASP A 12 -16.05 9.70 -41.54
CA ASP A 12 -14.80 9.25 -42.15
C ASP A 12 -13.60 10.13 -41.79
N SER A 13 -13.83 11.37 -41.35
CA SER A 13 -12.74 12.26 -40.91
C SER A 13 -12.24 11.97 -39.49
N ILE A 14 -12.97 11.12 -38.74
CA ILE A 14 -12.64 10.82 -37.34
C ILE A 14 -11.66 9.65 -37.31
N ARG A 15 -10.44 9.93 -36.84
CA ARG A 15 -9.37 8.95 -36.73
C ARG A 15 -9.48 8.21 -35.41
N VAL A 16 -9.33 6.90 -35.46
CA VAL A 16 -9.29 6.05 -34.27
C VAL A 16 -7.84 5.66 -34.07
N ALA A 17 -7.19 6.20 -33.04
CA ALA A 17 -5.83 5.82 -32.66
C ALA A 17 -5.77 4.35 -32.22
N ASP A 18 -4.57 3.79 -32.14
CA ASP A 18 -4.35 2.40 -31.75
C ASP A 18 -4.95 2.13 -30.36
N ARG A 19 -5.90 1.20 -30.28
CA ARG A 19 -6.69 0.94 -29.07
C ARG A 19 -6.25 -0.36 -28.43
N LEU A 20 -6.05 -0.33 -27.11
CA LEU A 20 -5.77 -1.52 -26.30
C LEU A 20 -6.87 -2.60 -26.38
N ARG A 21 -8.11 -2.24 -26.75
CA ARG A 21 -9.22 -3.18 -26.97
C ARG A 21 -9.76 -3.03 -28.38
N GLN A 22 -9.66 -4.09 -29.18
CA GLN A 22 -10.16 -4.12 -30.56
C GLN A 22 -11.55 -4.77 -30.70
N ASP A 23 -12.06 -5.43 -29.65
CA ASP A 23 -13.39 -6.04 -29.68
C ASP A 23 -14.48 -5.06 -29.21
N LEU A 24 -15.37 -4.71 -30.14
CA LEU A 24 -16.54 -3.86 -29.94
C LEU A 24 -17.75 -4.61 -29.37
N GLY A 25 -17.73 -5.94 -29.29
CA GLY A 25 -18.89 -6.75 -28.91
C GLY A 25 -20.13 -6.49 -29.78
N ASP A 26 -21.30 -6.84 -29.25
CA ASP A 26 -22.56 -6.62 -29.95
C ASP A 26 -22.98 -5.14 -29.95
N LEU A 27 -23.24 -4.61 -31.15
CA LEU A 27 -23.68 -3.24 -31.40
C LEU A 27 -25.15 -3.16 -31.84
N THR A 28 -25.85 -4.28 -32.01
CA THR A 28 -27.19 -4.35 -32.61
C THR A 28 -28.19 -3.44 -31.89
N GLU A 29 -28.34 -3.60 -30.57
CA GLU A 29 -29.22 -2.74 -29.75
C GLU A 29 -28.86 -1.25 -29.82
N LEU A 30 -27.56 -0.94 -29.94
CA LEU A 30 -27.07 0.43 -29.99
C LEU A 30 -27.36 1.05 -31.38
N CYS A 31 -27.23 0.26 -32.44
CA CYS A 31 -27.62 0.67 -33.78
C CYS A 31 -29.13 0.95 -33.85
N ASP A 32 -29.96 0.07 -33.29
CA ASP A 32 -31.42 0.23 -33.28
C ASP A 32 -31.83 1.49 -32.53
N SER A 33 -31.27 1.71 -31.33
CA SER A 33 -31.51 2.91 -30.54
C SER A 33 -31.09 4.20 -31.25
N ILE A 34 -29.93 4.20 -31.93
CA ILE A 34 -29.45 5.37 -32.69
C ILE A 34 -30.29 5.59 -33.95
N SER A 35 -30.85 4.54 -34.55
CA SER A 35 -31.75 4.64 -35.69
C SER A 35 -33.07 5.31 -35.31
N GLU A 36 -33.66 4.92 -34.17
CA GLU A 36 -34.94 5.43 -33.68
C GLU A 36 -34.85 6.82 -33.04
N LEU A 37 -33.87 7.04 -32.16
CA LEU A 37 -33.78 8.25 -31.32
C LEU A 37 -32.69 9.23 -31.77
N GLY A 38 -31.85 8.82 -32.73
CA GLY A 38 -30.67 9.57 -33.11
C GLY A 38 -29.52 9.46 -32.10
N LEU A 39 -28.39 10.10 -32.41
CA LEU A 39 -27.22 10.10 -31.53
C LEU A 39 -27.44 11.06 -30.35
N LEU A 40 -28.09 10.60 -29.29
CA LEU A 40 -28.44 11.41 -28.11
C LEU A 40 -27.22 11.99 -27.39
N GLN A 41 -26.17 11.18 -27.25
CA GLN A 41 -24.90 11.60 -26.68
C GLN A 41 -23.86 11.74 -27.80
N PRO A 42 -23.40 12.96 -28.13
CA PRO A 42 -22.35 13.17 -29.13
C PRO A 42 -21.03 12.49 -28.74
N VAL A 43 -20.20 12.12 -29.72
CA VAL A 43 -18.86 11.56 -29.49
C VAL A 43 -17.86 12.68 -29.23
N THR A 44 -16.78 12.43 -28.49
CA THR A 44 -15.78 13.48 -28.20
C THR A 44 -14.53 13.26 -29.03
N ILE A 45 -13.99 14.33 -29.62
CA ILE A 45 -12.80 14.30 -30.47
C ILE A 45 -11.83 15.44 -30.14
N THR A 46 -10.56 15.27 -30.52
CA THR A 46 -9.56 16.36 -30.52
C THR A 46 -9.86 17.35 -31.66
N PRO A 47 -9.29 18.57 -31.62
CA PRO A 47 -9.37 19.50 -32.76
C PRO A 47 -8.85 18.90 -34.07
N ASP A 48 -7.87 18.00 -33.99
CA ASP A 48 -7.23 17.31 -35.12
C ASP A 48 -8.07 16.14 -35.69
N GLY A 49 -9.18 15.79 -35.03
CA GLY A 49 -10.09 14.73 -35.48
C GLY A 49 -9.84 13.36 -34.88
N ASP A 50 -8.99 13.25 -33.86
CA ASP A 50 -8.74 11.98 -33.17
C ASP A 50 -9.86 11.69 -32.17
N LEU A 51 -10.37 10.45 -32.20
CA LEU A 51 -11.45 10.02 -31.33
C LEU A 51 -10.97 9.87 -29.89
N ILE A 52 -11.55 10.67 -29.00
CA ILE A 52 -11.27 10.68 -27.57
C ILE A 52 -12.18 9.66 -26.87
N CYS A 53 -13.50 9.73 -27.08
CA CYS A 53 -14.45 8.76 -26.51
C CYS A 53 -15.69 8.53 -27.39
N GLY A 54 -16.31 7.36 -27.21
CA GLY A 54 -17.55 6.97 -27.89
C GLY A 54 -17.31 6.15 -29.16
N TRP A 55 -16.38 5.21 -29.12
CA TRP A 55 -16.03 4.41 -30.29
C TRP A 55 -17.13 3.45 -30.73
N ARG A 56 -17.82 2.81 -29.78
CA ARG A 56 -19.01 2.03 -30.10
C ARG A 56 -20.09 2.85 -30.79
N ARG A 57 -20.28 4.12 -30.39
CA ARG A 57 -21.23 5.05 -31.01
C ARG A 57 -20.76 5.48 -32.40
N LEU A 58 -19.47 5.80 -32.55
CA LEU A 58 -18.89 6.09 -33.86
C LEU A 58 -19.07 4.90 -34.82
N GLU A 59 -18.80 3.68 -34.33
CA GLU A 59 -18.88 2.48 -35.15
C GLU A 59 -20.33 2.07 -35.44
N ALA A 60 -21.26 2.25 -34.50
CA ALA A 60 -22.69 2.11 -34.76
C ALA A 60 -23.16 3.13 -35.82
N CYS A 61 -22.72 4.39 -35.74
CA CYS A 61 -23.01 5.39 -36.77
C CYS A 61 -22.39 5.04 -38.14
N ARG A 62 -21.20 4.41 -38.17
CA ARG A 62 -20.61 3.86 -39.41
C ARG A 62 -21.47 2.74 -39.99
N ARG A 63 -21.87 1.76 -39.18
CA ARG A 63 -22.73 0.63 -39.60
C ARG A 63 -24.09 1.12 -40.11
N LEU A 64 -24.63 2.18 -39.53
CA LEU A 64 -25.88 2.82 -39.97
C LEU A 64 -25.72 3.75 -41.19
N GLY A 65 -24.51 3.89 -41.75
CA GLY A 65 -24.24 4.71 -42.94
C GLY A 65 -24.42 6.22 -42.73
N LYS A 66 -24.34 6.71 -41.48
CA LYS A 66 -24.42 8.16 -41.21
C LYS A 66 -23.19 8.86 -41.79
N ARG A 67 -23.39 9.89 -42.62
CA ARG A 67 -22.27 10.68 -43.20
C ARG A 67 -21.68 11.68 -42.23
N ARG A 68 -22.52 12.28 -41.38
CA ARG A 68 -22.14 13.29 -40.38
C ARG A 68 -22.73 12.93 -39.03
N ILE A 69 -21.98 13.20 -37.98
CA ILE A 69 -22.42 13.02 -36.60
C ILE A 69 -22.09 14.25 -35.77
N ARG A 70 -22.89 14.49 -34.72
CA ARG A 70 -22.60 15.49 -33.69
C ARG A 70 -21.41 15.03 -32.88
N VAL A 71 -20.45 15.93 -32.69
CA VAL A 71 -19.25 15.70 -31.90
C VAL A 71 -18.97 16.86 -30.96
N TRP A 72 -18.40 16.57 -29.81
CA TRP A 72 -17.77 17.56 -28.94
C TRP A 72 -16.30 17.66 -29.32
N VAL A 73 -15.88 18.82 -29.82
CA VAL A 73 -14.47 19.15 -30.00
C VAL A 73 -13.97 19.77 -28.72
N ARG A 74 -12.93 19.17 -28.13
CA ARG A 74 -12.34 19.66 -26.89
C ARG A 74 -10.95 20.22 -27.15
N SER A 75 -10.82 21.54 -27.13
CA SER A 75 -9.54 22.24 -27.28
C SER A 75 -8.75 22.24 -25.97
N GLY A 76 -7.41 22.15 -26.07
CA GLY A 76 -6.53 22.13 -24.90
C GLY A 76 -6.24 20.74 -24.31
N LEU A 77 -6.61 19.67 -25.02
CA LEU A 77 -6.31 18.30 -24.60
C LEU A 77 -4.96 17.80 -25.14
N SER A 78 -3.87 18.39 -24.67
CA SER A 78 -2.53 18.10 -25.21
C SER A 78 -1.83 16.91 -24.54
N THR A 79 -2.37 16.35 -23.46
CA THR A 79 -1.63 15.39 -22.63
C THR A 79 -2.16 13.96 -22.78
N GLU A 80 -1.26 12.98 -22.87
CA GLU A 80 -1.54 11.52 -22.86
C GLU A 80 -2.53 11.10 -21.77
N LEU A 81 -2.47 11.78 -20.63
CA LEU A 81 -3.35 11.59 -19.49
C LEU A 81 -4.84 11.85 -19.79
N GLN A 82 -5.15 12.81 -20.67
CA GLN A 82 -6.53 13.14 -21.03
C GLN A 82 -7.09 12.17 -22.08
N ARG A 83 -6.23 11.59 -22.93
CA ARG A 83 -6.59 10.44 -23.80
C ARG A 83 -6.94 9.22 -22.95
N ALA A 84 -6.15 8.92 -21.94
CA ALA A 84 -6.41 7.80 -21.04
C ALA A 84 -7.70 7.97 -20.20
N LEU A 85 -7.98 9.19 -19.72
CA LEU A 85 -9.24 9.50 -19.00
C LEU A 85 -10.49 9.36 -19.88
N ALA A 86 -10.37 9.60 -21.18
CA ALA A 86 -11.48 9.48 -22.10
C ALA A 86 -11.82 8.04 -22.50
N GLN A 87 -10.80 7.18 -22.57
CA GLN A 87 -10.96 5.74 -22.73
C GLN A 87 -11.86 5.15 -21.61
N GLN A 88 -11.78 5.72 -20.41
CA GLN A 88 -12.43 5.20 -19.20
C GLN A 88 -13.94 5.45 -19.12
N HIS A 89 -14.44 6.54 -19.72
CA HIS A 89 -15.88 6.83 -19.72
C HIS A 89 -16.71 5.78 -20.49
N GLU A 90 -16.05 4.99 -21.35
CA GLU A 90 -16.65 3.88 -22.10
C GLU A 90 -16.73 2.58 -21.25
N ASN A 91 -15.86 2.41 -20.24
CA ASN A 91 -15.79 1.18 -19.43
C ASN A 91 -16.81 1.11 -18.31
N ALA A 92 -17.17 2.26 -17.73
CA ALA A 92 -18.19 2.34 -16.68
C ALA A 92 -19.53 1.73 -17.11
N VAL A 93 -19.77 1.60 -18.42
CA VAL A 93 -21.06 1.18 -18.97
C VAL A 93 -21.15 -0.31 -19.29
N ARG A 94 -20.09 -1.09 -19.57
CA ARG A 94 -20.30 -2.47 -20.09
C ARG A 94 -19.33 -3.62 -19.74
N LYS A 95 -18.37 -3.50 -18.82
CA LYS A 95 -17.73 -4.64 -18.08
C LYS A 95 -16.59 -4.11 -17.21
N SER A 96 -16.62 -4.38 -15.90
CA SER A 96 -15.52 -4.03 -15.00
C SER A 96 -14.25 -4.79 -15.37
N TYR A 97 -13.13 -4.08 -15.47
CA TYR A 97 -11.80 -4.66 -15.66
C TYR A 97 -11.51 -5.80 -14.68
N SER A 98 -10.70 -6.78 -15.08
CA SER A 98 -10.14 -7.70 -14.08
C SER A 98 -9.28 -6.94 -13.08
N PRO A 99 -9.14 -7.42 -11.84
CA PRO A 99 -8.22 -6.81 -10.88
C PRO A 99 -6.80 -6.68 -11.43
N ILE A 100 -6.35 -7.63 -12.25
CA ILE A 100 -5.03 -7.64 -12.89
C ILE A 100 -4.93 -6.60 -13.99
N GLU A 101 -5.93 -6.52 -14.88
CA GLU A 101 -6.00 -5.50 -15.92
C GLU A 101 -6.08 -4.09 -15.32
N ALA A 102 -6.91 -3.92 -14.29
CA ALA A 102 -7.05 -2.66 -13.57
C ALA A 102 -5.72 -2.24 -12.93
N ALA A 103 -4.98 -3.18 -12.34
CA ALA A 103 -3.66 -2.91 -11.74
C ALA A 103 -2.64 -2.43 -12.78
N ARG A 104 -2.58 -3.05 -13.96
CA ARG A 104 -1.69 -2.64 -15.06
C ARG A 104 -1.99 -1.23 -15.55
N ILE A 105 -3.26 -0.93 -15.83
CA ILE A 105 -3.68 0.42 -16.27
C ILE A 105 -3.40 1.45 -15.17
N TYR A 106 -3.61 1.06 -13.91
CA TYR A 106 -3.32 1.90 -12.75
C TYR A 106 -1.83 2.26 -12.68
N GLU A 107 -0.92 1.32 -12.92
CA GLU A 107 0.52 1.57 -12.90
C GLU A 107 0.93 2.58 -13.98
N GLU A 108 0.47 2.39 -15.21
CA GLU A 108 0.72 3.31 -16.32
C GLU A 108 0.21 4.72 -16.02
N LEU A 109 -1.05 4.83 -15.57
CA LEU A 109 -1.65 6.12 -15.22
C LEU A 109 -0.94 6.78 -14.04
N LYS A 110 -0.58 6.02 -13.01
CA LYS A 110 0.15 6.52 -11.85
C LYS A 110 1.47 7.14 -12.30
N LYS A 111 2.20 6.50 -13.22
CA LYS A 111 3.45 7.04 -13.78
C LYS A 111 3.21 8.36 -14.54
N LEU A 112 2.20 8.42 -15.40
CA LEU A 112 1.85 9.65 -16.12
C LEU A 112 1.51 10.82 -15.17
N TYR A 113 0.71 10.55 -14.13
CA TYR A 113 0.39 11.56 -13.12
C TYR A 113 1.62 12.03 -12.32
N GLN A 114 2.57 11.13 -12.05
CA GLN A 114 3.82 11.48 -11.37
C GLN A 114 4.70 12.37 -12.25
N GLU A 115 4.86 12.05 -13.53
CA GLU A 115 5.61 12.86 -14.48
C GLU A 115 5.01 14.26 -14.65
N GLU A 116 3.68 14.36 -14.76
CA GLU A 116 2.98 15.65 -14.82
C GLU A 116 3.21 16.48 -13.55
N ALA A 117 3.11 15.85 -12.37
CA ALA A 117 3.39 16.53 -11.11
C ALA A 117 4.84 17.04 -11.04
N GLN A 118 5.81 16.25 -11.51
CA GLN A 118 7.22 16.65 -11.57
C GLN A 118 7.44 17.83 -12.54
N ARG A 119 6.84 17.80 -13.74
CA ARG A 119 6.90 18.90 -14.71
C ARG A 119 6.33 20.20 -14.12
N ASN A 120 5.17 20.13 -13.47
CA ASN A 120 4.53 21.30 -12.86
C ASN A 120 5.37 21.89 -11.71
N MET A 121 6.02 21.03 -10.91
CA MET A 121 6.96 21.48 -9.88
C MET A 121 8.21 22.14 -10.47
N ALA A 122 8.72 21.65 -11.60
CA ALA A 122 9.87 22.25 -12.28
C ALA A 122 9.52 23.64 -12.84
N VAL A 123 8.36 23.80 -13.48
CA VAL A 123 7.90 25.08 -14.03
C VAL A 123 7.69 26.13 -12.92
N THR A 124 7.07 25.74 -11.82
CA THR A 124 6.81 26.65 -10.68
C THR A 124 8.06 27.04 -9.90
N ARG A 125 9.12 26.22 -9.93
CA ARG A 125 10.40 26.51 -9.25
C ARG A 125 11.29 27.52 -10.00
N PHE A 126 11.11 27.68 -11.32
CA PHE A 126 11.94 28.56 -12.16
C PHE A 126 11.23 29.83 -12.68
N GLY A 127 9.96 30.05 -12.33
CA GLY A 127 9.24 31.26 -12.72
C GLY A 127 7.98 31.47 -11.89
N ALA A 128 8.09 32.13 -10.74
CA ALA A 128 6.93 32.57 -9.98
C ALA A 128 6.70 34.07 -10.21
N SER A 129 5.69 34.43 -11.00
CA SER A 129 5.00 35.71 -10.85
C SER A 129 3.96 35.56 -9.73
N PRO A 130 3.95 36.43 -8.71
CA PRO A 130 2.98 36.37 -7.63
C PRO A 130 1.62 36.86 -8.13
N GLY A 131 0.59 36.00 -8.16
CA GLY A 131 -0.78 36.48 -8.38
C GLY A 131 -1.86 35.53 -8.88
N LEU A 132 -1.56 34.30 -9.34
CA LEU A 132 -2.62 33.35 -9.72
C LEU A 132 -2.89 32.31 -8.62
N PRO A 133 -4.17 31.98 -8.35
CA PRO A 133 -4.51 30.95 -7.38
C PRO A 133 -3.98 29.61 -7.90
N THR A 134 -2.97 29.07 -7.22
CA THR A 134 -2.48 27.70 -7.39
C THR A 134 -3.58 26.72 -7.00
N VAL A 135 -4.46 26.37 -7.94
CA VAL A 135 -5.28 25.16 -7.83
C VAL A 135 -4.37 23.98 -8.12
N GLY A 136 -3.74 23.44 -7.08
CA GLY A 136 -2.79 22.34 -7.23
C GLY A 136 -2.18 21.90 -5.91
N THR A 137 -3.00 21.47 -4.96
CA THR A 137 -2.56 20.74 -3.76
C THR A 137 -1.99 19.36 -4.16
N PRO A 138 -1.09 18.78 -3.36
CA PRO A 138 0.32 18.60 -3.71
C PRO A 138 0.67 17.18 -4.18
N VAL A 139 1.94 17.01 -4.57
CA VAL A 139 2.72 15.76 -4.60
C VAL A 139 2.17 14.73 -3.60
N GLY A 140 1.70 13.58 -4.10
CA GLY A 140 1.21 12.48 -3.26
C GLY A 140 -0.14 11.89 -3.68
N ASN A 141 -0.90 12.55 -4.55
CA ASN A 141 -2.22 12.07 -4.99
C ASN A 141 -2.22 11.32 -6.34
N ALA A 142 -1.07 11.09 -6.97
CA ALA A 142 -0.98 10.41 -8.27
C ALA A 142 -1.64 9.02 -8.25
N GLY A 143 -1.39 8.22 -7.20
CA GLY A 143 -2.04 6.92 -7.01
C GLY A 143 -3.55 7.06 -6.86
N LYS A 144 -4.04 7.97 -6.00
CA LYS A 144 -5.49 8.19 -5.82
C LYS A 144 -6.18 8.65 -7.10
N ARG A 145 -5.53 9.52 -7.88
CA ARG A 145 -6.04 9.98 -9.20
C ARG A 145 -6.04 8.85 -10.22
N ALA A 146 -5.01 8.01 -10.25
CA ALA A 146 -4.94 6.82 -11.10
C ALA A 146 -6.04 5.82 -10.74
N ALA A 147 -6.20 5.48 -9.46
CA ALA A 147 -7.22 4.55 -9.00
C ALA A 147 -8.62 5.04 -9.34
N LEU A 148 -8.92 6.32 -9.05
CA LEU A 148 -10.21 6.92 -9.42
C LEU A 148 -10.45 6.87 -10.93
N ALA A 149 -9.41 7.08 -11.74
CA ALA A 149 -9.51 7.00 -13.19
C ALA A 149 -9.77 5.57 -13.69
N VAL A 150 -9.22 4.53 -13.04
CA VAL A 150 -9.37 3.13 -13.47
C VAL A 150 -10.66 2.49 -12.96
N THR A 151 -10.94 2.62 -11.67
CA THR A 151 -12.01 1.87 -11.00
C THR A 151 -13.24 2.73 -10.68
N GLY A 152 -13.17 4.05 -10.90
CA GLY A 152 -14.20 4.99 -10.46
C GLY A 152 -14.24 5.20 -8.94
N SER A 153 -13.29 4.64 -8.19
CA SER A 153 -13.25 4.66 -6.73
C SER A 153 -11.81 4.79 -6.20
N ARG A 154 -11.65 5.07 -4.90
CA ARG A 154 -10.33 5.15 -4.25
C ARG A 154 -9.82 3.74 -3.91
N SER A 155 -9.48 2.97 -4.93
CA SER A 155 -8.99 1.58 -4.83
C SER A 155 -7.47 1.44 -4.98
N ASP A 156 -6.70 2.51 -4.73
CA ASP A 156 -5.26 2.55 -4.91
C ASP A 156 -4.56 1.43 -4.13
N LEU A 157 -4.91 1.23 -2.86
CA LEU A 157 -4.32 0.16 -2.05
C LEU A 157 -4.55 -1.24 -2.63
N THR A 158 -5.74 -1.51 -3.16
CA THR A 158 -6.07 -2.81 -3.74
C THR A 158 -5.27 -3.06 -5.02
N LEU A 159 -5.11 -2.03 -5.85
CA LEU A 159 -4.35 -2.12 -7.10
C LEU A 159 -2.85 -2.29 -6.81
N GLU A 160 -2.32 -1.58 -5.81
CA GLU A 160 -0.93 -1.76 -5.35
C GLU A 160 -0.66 -3.18 -4.86
N ARG A 161 -1.62 -3.82 -4.18
CA ARG A 161 -1.50 -5.21 -3.73
C ARG A 161 -1.39 -6.18 -4.90
N VAL A 162 -2.21 -6.00 -5.94
CA VAL A 162 -2.12 -6.83 -7.15
C VAL A 162 -0.77 -6.66 -7.84
N LEU A 163 -0.30 -5.40 -7.99
CA LEU A 163 1.03 -5.12 -8.54
C LEU A 163 2.15 -5.73 -7.70
N GLU A 164 2.02 -5.74 -6.38
CA GLU A 164 3.01 -6.36 -5.48
C GLU A 164 3.10 -7.87 -5.70
N VAL A 165 1.97 -8.55 -5.83
CA VAL A 165 1.95 -10.00 -6.14
C VAL A 165 2.56 -10.26 -7.52
N GLN A 166 2.25 -9.43 -8.53
CA GLN A 166 2.86 -9.55 -9.87
C GLN A 166 4.38 -9.42 -9.82
N ARG A 167 4.89 -8.38 -9.12
CA ARG A 167 6.35 -8.20 -8.94
C ARG A 167 7.00 -9.42 -8.28
N LEU A 168 6.39 -9.96 -7.22
CA LEU A 168 6.90 -11.16 -6.55
C LEU A 168 6.89 -12.40 -7.45
N SER A 169 5.95 -12.51 -8.39
CA SER A 169 5.85 -13.64 -9.32
C SER A 169 6.86 -13.58 -10.48
N GLU A 170 7.32 -12.37 -10.84
CA GLU A 170 8.17 -12.11 -12.00
C GLU A 170 9.64 -11.89 -11.64
N ASP A 171 9.94 -11.43 -10.43
CA ASP A 171 11.31 -11.08 -10.02
C ASP A 171 12.23 -12.32 -9.92
N PRO A 172 13.29 -12.41 -10.76
CA PRO A 172 14.26 -13.50 -10.75
C PRO A 172 14.98 -13.68 -9.41
N ALA A 173 15.12 -12.62 -8.61
CA ALA A 173 15.79 -12.64 -7.32
C ALA A 173 14.95 -13.30 -6.20
N ILE A 174 13.65 -13.46 -6.42
CA ILE A 174 12.73 -14.10 -5.47
C ILE A 174 12.81 -15.64 -5.62
N PRO A 175 12.79 -16.42 -4.52
CA PRO A 175 12.81 -17.88 -4.59
C PRO A 175 11.67 -18.47 -5.42
N GLU A 176 11.95 -19.54 -6.17
CA GLU A 176 10.97 -20.17 -7.07
C GLU A 176 9.71 -20.66 -6.34
N THR A 177 9.84 -21.13 -5.10
CA THR A 177 8.69 -21.53 -4.27
C THR A 177 7.73 -20.37 -4.02
N LEU A 178 8.26 -19.20 -3.63
CA LEU A 178 7.46 -17.99 -3.41
C LEU A 178 6.89 -17.44 -4.73
N ARG A 179 7.66 -17.50 -5.82
CA ARG A 179 7.15 -17.12 -7.15
C ARG A 179 5.96 -17.97 -7.57
N ASN A 180 6.02 -19.28 -7.36
CA ASN A 180 4.93 -20.19 -7.70
C ASN A 180 3.66 -19.91 -6.90
N ILE A 181 3.80 -19.66 -5.60
CA ILE A 181 2.68 -19.22 -4.75
C ILE A 181 2.09 -17.91 -5.30
N ALA A 182 2.93 -16.92 -5.65
CA ALA A 182 2.46 -15.67 -6.22
C ALA A 182 1.71 -15.86 -7.56
N ARG A 183 2.19 -16.73 -8.45
CA ARG A 183 1.53 -17.06 -9.73
C ARG A 183 0.16 -17.71 -9.50
N GLU A 184 0.09 -18.72 -8.63
CA GLU A 184 -1.16 -19.38 -8.26
C GLU A 184 -2.16 -18.38 -7.69
N GLN A 185 -1.73 -17.50 -6.78
CA GLN A 185 -2.60 -16.50 -6.18
C GLN A 185 -3.05 -15.42 -7.20
N LEU A 186 -2.29 -15.16 -8.27
CA LEU A 186 -2.77 -14.31 -9.38
C LEU A 186 -3.89 -14.98 -10.17
N GLU A 187 -3.82 -16.29 -10.40
CA GLU A 187 -4.91 -17.04 -11.05
C GLU A 187 -6.20 -17.01 -10.20
N VAL A 188 -6.07 -17.11 -8.88
CA VAL A 188 -7.20 -16.93 -7.95
C VAL A 188 -7.77 -15.50 -8.03
N ILE A 189 -6.91 -14.48 -8.08
CA ILE A 189 -7.36 -13.08 -8.24
C ILE A 189 -8.13 -12.90 -9.55
N GLU A 190 -7.65 -13.49 -10.65
CA GLU A 190 -8.28 -13.36 -11.96
C GLU A 190 -9.65 -14.05 -12.01
N SER A 191 -9.75 -15.24 -11.43
CA SER A 191 -10.97 -16.06 -11.42
C SER A 191 -12.02 -15.58 -10.41
N GLU A 192 -11.63 -15.38 -9.15
CA GLU A 192 -12.57 -15.01 -8.07
C GLU A 192 -12.86 -13.51 -8.00
N ARG A 193 -12.07 -12.68 -8.68
CA ARG A 193 -12.12 -11.21 -8.60
C ARG A 193 -11.92 -10.66 -7.18
N THR A 194 -11.34 -11.44 -6.27
CA THR A 194 -11.01 -11.01 -4.89
C THR A 194 -9.50 -10.84 -4.73
N VAL A 195 -9.07 -9.86 -3.92
CA VAL A 195 -7.64 -9.53 -3.76
C VAL A 195 -7.14 -9.79 -2.35
N THR A 196 -7.94 -9.49 -1.31
CA THR A 196 -7.46 -9.51 0.08
C THR A 196 -6.99 -10.88 0.55
N GLY A 197 -7.71 -11.95 0.19
CA GLY A 197 -7.36 -13.33 0.56
C GLY A 197 -6.06 -13.79 -0.12
N PRO A 198 -6.00 -13.77 -1.47
CA PRO A 198 -4.80 -14.16 -2.20
C PRO A 198 -3.57 -13.34 -1.79
N TYR A 199 -3.72 -12.02 -1.63
CA TYR A 199 -2.65 -11.15 -1.14
C TYR A 199 -2.19 -11.54 0.28
N ALA A 200 -3.11 -11.89 1.19
CA ALA A 200 -2.74 -12.32 2.53
C ALA A 200 -1.90 -13.62 2.52
N GLN A 201 -2.19 -14.54 1.60
CA GLN A 201 -1.41 -15.78 1.44
C GLN A 201 0.00 -15.48 0.92
N VAL A 202 0.13 -14.66 -0.12
CA VAL A 202 1.44 -14.29 -0.67
C VAL A 202 2.31 -13.57 0.37
N LYS A 203 1.72 -12.65 1.14
CA LYS A 203 2.46 -11.95 2.21
C LYS A 203 2.88 -12.86 3.35
N ALA A 204 2.05 -13.84 3.71
CA ALA A 204 2.44 -14.85 4.70
C ALA A 204 3.60 -15.70 4.20
N ALA A 205 3.51 -16.22 2.98
CA ALA A 205 4.58 -17.02 2.37
C ALA A 205 5.91 -16.25 2.25
N GLU A 206 5.86 -14.96 1.90
CA GLU A 206 7.06 -14.10 1.88
C GLU A 206 7.66 -13.94 3.29
N ALA A 207 6.82 -13.74 4.29
CA ALA A 207 7.25 -13.59 5.68
C ALA A 207 7.84 -14.89 6.24
N GLU A 208 7.19 -16.03 5.99
CA GLU A 208 7.66 -17.37 6.35
C GLU A 208 9.03 -17.64 5.74
N HIS A 209 9.18 -17.44 4.43
CA HIS A 209 10.45 -17.63 3.73
C HIS A 209 11.59 -16.82 4.35
N LEU A 210 11.36 -15.53 4.66
CA LEU A 210 12.39 -14.70 5.28
C LEU A 210 12.71 -15.11 6.72
N LEU A 211 11.71 -15.48 7.53
CA LEU A 211 11.93 -15.94 8.90
C LEU A 211 12.67 -17.28 8.93
N GLU A 212 12.29 -18.24 8.09
CA GLU A 212 12.98 -19.53 7.95
C GLU A 212 14.44 -19.34 7.52
N ALA A 213 14.66 -18.46 6.54
CA ALA A 213 16.00 -18.13 6.10
C ALA A 213 16.84 -17.45 7.19
N VAL A 214 16.23 -16.66 8.11
CA VAL A 214 16.91 -16.15 9.30
C VAL A 214 17.22 -17.27 10.29
N ILE A 215 16.27 -18.15 10.59
CA ILE A 215 16.46 -19.27 11.53
C ILE A 215 17.58 -20.21 11.06
N ALA A 216 17.70 -20.41 9.75
CA ALA A 216 18.73 -21.23 9.12
C ALA A 216 20.15 -20.62 9.17
N GLU A 217 20.31 -19.38 9.60
CA GLU A 217 21.64 -18.76 9.77
C GLU A 217 22.43 -19.49 10.87
N PRO A 218 23.63 -20.04 10.57
CA PRO A 218 24.37 -20.88 11.51
C PRO A 218 24.73 -20.16 12.82
N GLU A 219 25.16 -18.90 12.70
CA GLU A 219 25.66 -18.06 13.80
C GLU A 219 24.54 -17.25 14.49
N LEU A 220 23.27 -17.59 14.26
CA LEU A 220 22.16 -16.87 14.88
C LEU A 220 22.12 -17.14 16.40
N PRO A 221 22.13 -16.10 17.26
CA PRO A 221 22.02 -16.28 18.71
C PRO A 221 20.73 -17.03 19.10
N THR A 222 20.82 -17.92 20.09
CA THR A 222 19.67 -18.76 20.52
C THR A 222 18.43 -17.94 20.86
N SER A 223 18.59 -16.83 21.58
CA SER A 223 17.48 -15.94 21.93
C SER A 223 16.78 -15.33 20.71
N LEU A 224 17.55 -14.96 19.69
CA LEU A 224 17.02 -14.41 18.44
C LEU A 224 16.39 -15.53 17.58
N ARG A 225 16.95 -16.74 17.60
CA ARG A 225 16.37 -17.92 16.96
C ARG A 225 14.99 -18.24 17.55
N GLU A 226 14.87 -18.26 18.87
CA GLU A 226 13.59 -18.46 19.55
C GLU A 226 12.60 -17.32 19.29
N GLU A 227 13.07 -16.05 19.28
CA GLU A 227 12.22 -14.91 18.96
C GLU A 227 11.66 -14.99 17.53
N THR A 228 12.51 -15.38 16.57
CA THR A 228 12.14 -15.58 15.17
C THR A 228 11.17 -16.75 15.02
N ALA A 229 11.39 -17.85 15.74
CA ALA A 229 10.47 -18.99 15.77
C ALA A 229 9.11 -18.61 16.37
N ARG A 230 9.08 -17.81 17.45
CA ARG A 230 7.82 -17.26 18.01
C ARG A 230 7.12 -16.34 17.02
N ALA A 231 7.85 -15.57 16.22
CA ALA A 231 7.26 -14.76 15.15
C ALA A 231 6.60 -15.63 14.06
N LEU A 232 7.22 -16.75 13.70
CA LEU A 232 6.65 -17.73 12.77
C LEU A 232 5.37 -18.38 13.33
N SER A 233 5.38 -18.83 14.59
CA SER A 233 4.18 -19.38 15.24
C SER A 233 3.04 -18.36 15.33
N ARG A 234 3.34 -17.10 15.64
CA ARG A 234 2.34 -16.02 15.62
C ARG A 234 1.77 -15.83 14.22
N LEU A 235 2.59 -15.83 13.17
CA LEU A 235 2.09 -15.70 11.80
C LEU A 235 1.12 -16.84 11.44
N ALA A 236 1.49 -18.08 11.77
CA ALA A 236 0.68 -19.27 11.49
C ALA A 236 -0.67 -19.26 12.22
N ALA A 237 -0.74 -18.69 13.41
CA ALA A 237 -1.96 -18.62 14.22
C ALA A 237 -2.96 -17.53 13.75
N ALA A 238 -2.80 -16.93 12.56
CA ALA A 238 -3.70 -15.88 12.07
C ALA A 238 -5.04 -16.46 11.61
N GLU A 239 -6.14 -15.99 12.20
CA GLU A 239 -7.48 -16.56 11.98
C GLU A 239 -8.17 -15.98 10.74
N ASN A 240 -7.80 -14.76 10.34
CA ASN A 240 -8.41 -14.07 9.20
C ASN A 240 -7.37 -13.34 8.33
N ASN A 241 -7.79 -12.94 7.13
CA ASN A 241 -6.89 -12.33 6.14
C ASN A 241 -6.27 -10.99 6.61
N HIS A 242 -7.02 -10.18 7.37
CA HIS A 242 -6.50 -8.90 7.86
C HIS A 242 -5.42 -9.12 8.92
N GLU A 243 -5.66 -10.04 9.84
CA GLU A 243 -4.69 -10.46 10.83
C GLU A 243 -3.46 -11.08 10.19
N ARG A 244 -3.63 -11.96 9.20
CA ARG A 244 -2.51 -12.57 8.46
C ARG A 244 -1.64 -11.49 7.80
N ILE A 245 -2.23 -10.49 7.15
CA ILE A 245 -1.49 -9.35 6.57
C ILE A 245 -0.73 -8.56 7.65
N ALA A 246 -1.36 -8.32 8.81
CA ALA A 246 -0.74 -7.57 9.90
C ALA A 246 0.44 -8.34 10.50
N ARG A 247 0.24 -9.61 10.86
CA ARG A 247 1.28 -10.48 11.41
C ARG A 247 2.41 -10.72 10.41
N ALA A 248 2.10 -10.87 9.12
CA ALA A 248 3.12 -10.99 8.06
C ALA A 248 3.98 -9.71 7.97
N ARG A 249 3.37 -8.52 8.06
CA ARG A 249 4.13 -7.27 8.07
C ARG A 249 5.06 -7.17 9.27
N ASP A 250 4.59 -7.56 10.45
CA ASP A 250 5.41 -7.54 11.67
C ASP A 250 6.54 -8.59 11.61
N ALA A 251 6.25 -9.78 11.07
CA ALA A 251 7.24 -10.81 10.79
C ALA A 251 8.32 -10.33 9.80
N LEU A 252 7.94 -9.69 8.70
CA LEU A 252 8.89 -9.12 7.72
C LEU A 252 9.77 -8.04 8.35
N ARG A 253 9.20 -7.19 9.22
CA ARG A 253 9.98 -6.19 9.98
C ARG A 253 10.97 -6.87 10.92
N HIS A 254 10.54 -7.90 11.63
CA HIS A 254 11.38 -8.67 12.54
C HIS A 254 12.54 -9.35 11.79
N ALA A 255 12.27 -10.05 10.69
CA ALA A 255 13.29 -10.70 9.86
C ALA A 255 14.32 -9.71 9.32
N LYS A 256 13.88 -8.54 8.83
CA LYS A 256 14.78 -7.47 8.38
C LYS A 256 15.61 -6.87 9.51
N ALA A 257 15.04 -6.71 10.70
CA ALA A 257 15.75 -6.24 11.88
C ALA A 257 16.80 -7.25 12.36
N ALA A 258 16.49 -8.55 12.30
CA ALA A 258 17.43 -9.62 12.61
C ALA A 258 18.64 -9.60 11.67
N ARG A 259 18.42 -9.49 10.35
CA ARG A 259 19.51 -9.44 9.34
C ARG A 259 20.34 -8.15 9.35
N SER A 260 19.74 -7.03 9.74
CA SER A 260 20.42 -5.72 9.72
C SER A 260 21.15 -5.40 11.01
N ARG A 261 20.92 -6.14 12.10
CA ARG A 261 21.76 -6.03 13.30
C ARG A 261 23.17 -6.48 12.91
N PRO A 262 24.19 -5.61 12.95
CA PRO A 262 25.56 -6.10 12.87
C PRO A 262 25.74 -7.13 13.99
N ALA A 263 26.57 -8.14 13.75
CA ALA A 263 27.12 -9.01 14.78
C ALA A 263 27.94 -8.15 15.75
N LYS A 264 27.27 -7.28 16.51
CA LYS A 264 27.79 -6.82 17.78
C LYS A 264 27.87 -8.09 18.61
N PRO A 265 29.02 -8.34 19.28
CA PRO A 265 29.06 -9.37 20.29
C PRO A 265 27.82 -9.18 21.16
N PRO A 266 27.15 -10.25 21.59
CA PRO A 266 25.96 -10.13 22.42
C PRO A 266 26.27 -9.03 23.42
N LYS A 267 25.51 -7.93 23.36
CA LYS A 267 25.52 -7.02 24.49
C LYS A 267 25.06 -7.94 25.59
N ASP A 268 26.00 -8.34 26.41
CA ASP A 268 25.80 -9.26 27.51
C ASP A 268 24.57 -8.70 28.22
N VAL A 269 23.42 -9.34 28.01
CA VAL A 269 22.22 -9.05 28.80
C VAL A 269 22.40 -9.77 30.14
N THR A 270 23.64 -10.01 30.58
CA THR A 270 24.01 -9.99 31.98
C THR A 270 24.00 -8.53 32.46
N LEU A 271 22.80 -7.94 32.56
CA LEU A 271 22.57 -6.75 33.41
C LEU A 271 22.70 -7.08 34.91
N ARG A 272 23.28 -8.23 35.27
CA ARG A 272 23.23 -8.79 36.63
C ARG A 272 24.52 -8.63 37.43
N ALA A 273 25.60 -8.12 36.83
CA ALA A 273 26.76 -7.70 37.60
C ALA A 273 26.54 -6.25 38.05
N ALA A 274 26.51 -6.03 39.38
CA ALA A 274 26.60 -4.68 39.91
C ALA A 274 27.86 -4.02 39.30
N PRO A 275 27.77 -2.76 38.83
CA PRO A 275 28.94 -2.08 38.26
C PRO A 275 30.07 -2.10 39.29
N ALA A 276 31.29 -2.44 38.84
CA ALA A 276 32.46 -2.55 39.72
C ALA A 276 32.69 -1.26 40.54
N GLU A 277 32.29 -0.11 40.01
CA GLU A 277 32.23 1.16 40.70
C GLU A 277 30.84 1.81 40.52
N PRO A 278 29.91 1.62 41.47
CA PRO A 278 28.59 2.23 41.38
C PRO A 278 28.70 3.74 41.62
N ARG A 279 28.19 4.52 40.67
CA ARG A 279 28.07 5.98 40.80
C ARG A 279 27.16 6.32 41.98
N ARG A 280 27.63 7.15 42.91
CA ARG A 280 26.81 7.67 44.01
C ARG A 280 25.96 8.85 43.52
N TYR A 281 24.65 8.75 43.68
CA TYR A 281 23.70 9.82 43.35
C TYR A 281 23.37 10.66 44.59
N SER A 282 22.89 11.89 44.37
CA SER A 282 22.49 12.77 45.46
C SER A 282 21.13 12.36 46.04
N PRO A 283 20.83 12.71 47.31
CA PRO A 283 19.50 12.48 47.89
C PRO A 283 18.36 13.11 47.08
N ARG A 284 18.63 14.24 46.41
CA ARG A 284 17.65 14.90 45.51
C ARG A 284 17.32 14.03 44.30
N ALA A 285 18.29 13.35 43.71
CA ALA A 285 18.06 12.44 42.59
C ALA A 285 17.22 11.23 43.02
N LEU A 286 17.45 10.70 44.23
CA LEU A 286 16.61 9.65 44.82
C LEU A 286 15.16 10.11 45.01
N ALA A 287 14.95 11.33 45.53
CA ALA A 287 13.60 11.88 45.71
C ALA A 287 12.86 12.07 44.37
N MET A 288 13.56 12.50 43.32
CA MET A 288 12.97 12.59 41.97
C MET A 288 12.57 11.22 41.43
N MET A 289 13.46 10.23 41.54
CA MET A 289 13.16 8.86 41.11
C MET A 289 11.92 8.31 41.82
N LEU A 290 11.84 8.46 43.15
CA LEU A 290 10.67 8.00 43.92
C LEU A 290 9.37 8.64 43.43
N HIS A 291 9.37 9.92 43.11
CA HIS A 291 8.20 10.62 42.56
C HIS A 291 7.86 10.14 41.15
N GLU A 292 8.85 9.88 40.29
CA GLU A 292 8.63 9.39 38.92
C GLU A 292 8.08 7.97 38.91
N THR A 293 8.48 7.14 39.87
CA THR A 293 8.01 5.76 40.01
C THR A 293 6.82 5.61 40.94
N ASP A 294 6.28 6.70 41.49
CA ASP A 294 5.16 6.60 42.41
C ASP A 294 3.94 5.98 41.72
N TYR A 295 3.18 5.18 42.46
CA TYR A 295 2.01 4.45 41.98
C TYR A 295 2.23 3.45 40.84
N TRP A 296 3.47 3.06 40.51
CA TRP A 296 3.73 2.14 39.39
C TRP A 296 2.91 0.83 39.49
N TRP A 297 2.69 0.33 40.72
CA TRP A 297 1.94 -0.90 40.98
C TRP A 297 0.45 -0.81 40.63
N LEU A 298 -0.12 0.39 40.48
CA LEU A 298 -1.52 0.57 40.05
C LEU A 298 -1.72 0.32 38.55
N HIS A 299 -0.63 0.28 37.78
CA HIS A 299 -0.69 0.07 36.33
C HIS A 299 -0.69 -1.40 35.89
N TYR A 300 -0.61 -2.34 36.84
CA TYR A 300 -0.48 -3.76 36.57
C TYR A 300 -1.47 -4.58 37.40
N ASP A 301 -2.11 -5.58 36.78
CA ASP A 301 -2.90 -6.59 37.49
C ASP A 301 -1.96 -7.64 38.12
N PRO A 302 -1.98 -7.82 39.45
CA PRO A 302 -1.13 -8.80 40.12
C PRO A 302 -1.33 -10.24 39.62
N SER A 303 -2.55 -10.60 39.22
CA SER A 303 -2.88 -11.95 38.74
C SER A 303 -2.29 -12.20 37.36
N GLU A 304 -2.32 -11.18 36.48
CA GLU A 304 -1.68 -11.25 35.15
C GLU A 304 -0.16 -11.29 35.27
N VAL A 305 0.42 -10.48 36.16
CA VAL A 305 1.87 -10.47 36.41
C VAL A 305 2.34 -11.82 36.93
N GLY A 306 1.67 -12.38 37.94
CA GLY A 306 2.03 -13.67 38.51
C GLY A 306 1.91 -14.84 37.52
N ALA A 307 0.96 -14.79 36.58
CA ALA A 307 0.78 -15.83 35.57
C ALA A 307 1.72 -15.68 34.36
N ALA A 308 2.12 -14.44 34.01
CA ALA A 308 2.87 -14.15 32.80
C ALA A 308 4.40 -14.11 32.99
N PHE A 309 4.88 -13.94 34.23
CA PHE A 309 6.32 -13.90 34.50
C PHE A 309 6.96 -15.28 34.32
N THR A 310 8.10 -15.31 33.62
CA THR A 310 9.02 -16.45 33.62
C THR A 310 9.72 -16.59 34.97
N ASP A 311 10.28 -17.76 35.27
CA ASP A 311 11.03 -18.00 36.52
C ASP A 311 12.18 -16.99 36.70
N GLU A 312 12.88 -16.64 35.62
CA GLU A 312 13.96 -15.64 35.68
C GLU A 312 13.42 -14.23 35.96
N GLN A 313 12.28 -13.85 35.37
CA GLN A 313 11.63 -12.57 35.63
C GLN A 313 11.07 -12.48 37.05
N TRP A 314 10.54 -13.59 37.57
CA TRP A 314 10.06 -13.70 38.95
C TRP A 314 11.21 -13.54 39.95
N GLN A 315 12.32 -14.26 39.76
CA GLN A 315 13.51 -14.12 40.60
C GLN A 315 14.07 -12.69 40.59
N LEU A 316 14.08 -12.03 39.42
CA LEU A 316 14.50 -10.64 39.32
C LEU A 316 13.59 -9.71 40.12
N PHE A 317 12.28 -9.94 40.07
CA PHE A 317 11.31 -9.15 40.83
C PHE A 317 11.49 -9.33 42.34
N GLU A 318 11.67 -10.56 42.81
CA GLU A 318 11.95 -10.86 44.23
C GLU A 318 13.26 -10.21 44.70
N GLU A 319 14.33 -10.31 43.92
CA GLU A 319 15.63 -9.72 44.24
C GLU A 319 15.55 -8.18 44.31
N TRP A 320 14.82 -7.56 43.37
CA TRP A 320 14.61 -6.11 43.37
C TRP A 320 13.90 -5.63 44.63
N ILE A 321 12.84 -6.32 45.05
CA ILE A 321 12.11 -6.01 46.28
C ILE A 321 13.01 -6.21 47.52
N ALA A 322 13.76 -7.31 47.58
CA ALA A 322 14.66 -7.60 48.69
C ALA A 322 15.74 -6.51 48.86
N GLN A 323 16.41 -6.12 47.78
CA GLN A 323 17.47 -5.10 47.81
C GLN A 323 16.92 -3.71 48.15
N THR A 324 15.77 -3.34 47.58
CA THR A 324 15.11 -2.06 47.88
C THR A 324 14.71 -1.99 49.36
N THR A 325 14.20 -3.08 49.91
CA THR A 325 13.82 -3.19 51.33
C THR A 325 15.05 -3.09 52.24
N ALA A 326 16.14 -3.82 51.92
CA ALA A 326 17.37 -3.75 52.70
C ALA A 326 17.99 -2.34 52.73
N PHE A 327 17.97 -1.63 51.60
CA PHE A 327 18.40 -0.24 51.53
C PHE A 327 17.50 0.67 52.37
N TYR A 328 16.18 0.51 52.27
CA TYR A 328 15.21 1.28 53.06
C TYR A 328 15.44 1.12 54.57
N GLU A 329 15.62 -0.11 55.06
CA GLU A 329 15.87 -0.33 56.49
C GLU A 329 17.18 0.32 56.95
N THR A 330 18.24 0.27 56.13
CA THR A 330 19.50 0.96 56.42
C THR A 330 19.31 2.49 56.52
N VAL A 331 18.55 3.09 55.60
CA VAL A 331 18.22 4.52 55.62
C VAL A 331 17.35 4.86 56.84
N ARG A 332 16.41 3.99 57.19
CA ARG A 332 15.52 4.16 58.34
C ARG A 332 16.29 4.16 59.65
N GLU A 333 17.19 3.22 59.85
CA GLU A 333 18.09 3.19 61.01
C GLU A 333 18.93 4.47 61.11
N ALA A 334 19.49 4.92 59.98
CA ALA A 334 20.28 6.15 59.93
C ALA A 334 19.46 7.42 60.22
N ARG A 335 18.15 7.42 59.96
CA ARG A 335 17.24 8.54 60.21
C ARG A 335 16.85 8.70 61.69
N VAL A 336 16.95 7.63 62.47
CA VAL A 336 16.59 7.60 63.91
C VAL A 336 17.77 7.99 64.81
N ARG A 337 18.99 8.03 64.28
CA ARG A 337 20.18 8.57 64.97
C ARG A 337 20.29 10.09 64.82
#